data_AF-T1BP46-F1
#
_entry.id   AF-T1BP46-F1
#
_cell.length_a   1.000
_cell.length_b   1.000
_cell.length_c   1.000
_cell.angle_alpha   90.00
_cell.angle_beta   90.00
_cell.angle_gamma   90.00
#
_symmetry.space_group_name_H-M   'P 1'
#
loop_
_entity.id
_entity.type
_entity.pdbx_description
1 polymer ?
#
loop_
_entity_poly.entity_id
_entity_poly.type
_entity_poly.pdbx_seq_one_letter_code
_entity_poly.pdbx_strand_id
1 'polypeptide(L)' 'ARILATLAKLLAQRGGGRGLISICTAGGMGVAAIVER' A
#
# COMPACT_ATOMS: atom_id res chain seq x y z
N ALA A 1 9.21 -1.93 4.15
CA ALA A 1 9.63 -1.09 2.99
C ALA A 1 9.08 -1.58 1.63
N ARG A 2 9.14 -2.88 1.30
CA ARG A 2 8.84 -3.40 -0.05
C ARG A 2 7.45 -3.03 -0.60
N ILE A 3 6.36 -3.29 0.14
CA ILE A 3 4.98 -3.11 -0.36
C ILE A 3 4.67 -1.62 -0.64
N LEU A 4 5.06 -0.74 0.30
CA LEU A 4 4.88 0.70 0.15
C LEU A 4 5.63 1.25 -1.07
N ALA A 5 6.88 0.85 -1.26
CA ALA A 5 7.70 1.31 -2.38
C ALA A 5 7.11 0.88 -3.74
N THR A 6 6.63 -0.36 -3.83
CA THR A 6 5.98 -0.86 -5.05
C THR A 6 4.70 -0.08 -5.35
N LEU A 7 3.82 0.10 -4.36
CA LEU A 7 2.57 0.82 -4.55
C LEU A 7 2.82 2.28 -4.95
N ALA A 8 3.76 2.96 -4.27
CA ALA A 8 4.13 4.33 -4.58
C ALA A 8 4.68 4.48 -6.01
N LYS A 9 5.48 3.51 -6.49
CA LYS A 9 5.98 3.49 -7.87
C LYS A 9 4.83 3.31 -8.89
N LEU A 10 3.88 2.43 -8.61
CA LEU A 10 2.72 2.21 -9.49
C LEU A 10 1.81 3.44 -9.56
N LEU A 11 1.54 4.08 -8.42
CA LEU A 11 0.77 5.34 -8.37
C LEU A 11 1.48 6.45 -9.16
N ALA A 12 2.81 6.55 -9.04
CA ALA A 12 3.59 7.51 -9.82
C ALA A 12 3.50 7.26 -11.33
N GLN A 13 3.61 5.99 -11.77
CA GLN A 13 3.49 5.61 -13.18
C GLN A 13 2.10 5.87 -13.74
N ARG A 14 1.06 5.78 -12.90
CA ARG A 14 -0.33 6.11 -13.28
C ARG A 14 -0.65 7.60 -13.27
N GLY A 15 0.28 8.45 -12.83
CA GLY A 15 0.08 9.89 -12.73
C GLY A 15 -0.73 10.34 -11.51
N GLY A 16 -0.96 9.44 -10.54
CA GLY A 16 -1.69 9.73 -9.30
C GLY A 16 -2.74 8.68 -8.95
N GLY A 17 -3.40 8.87 -7.81
CA GLY A 17 -4.53 8.05 -7.36
C GLY A 17 -4.35 7.49 -5.96
N ARG A 18 -5.23 6.55 -5.58
CA ARG A 18 -5.27 5.95 -4.24
C ARG A 18 -5.04 4.46 -4.31
N GLY A 19 -4.21 3.95 -3.41
CA GLY A 19 -3.93 2.54 -3.25
C GLY A 19 -4.18 2.08 -1.82
N LEU A 20 -4.63 0.84 -1.66
CA LEU A 20 -4.84 0.21 -0.37
C LEU A 20 -3.75 -0.83 -0.12
N ILE A 21 -3.14 -0.78 1.04
CA ILE A 21 -2.32 -1.84 1.59
C ILE A 21 -3.15 -2.56 2.64
N SER A 22 -3.26 -3.88 2.53
CA SER A 22 -3.88 -4.74 3.55
C SER A 22 -2.92 -5.89 3.86
N ILE A 23 -2.61 -6.08 5.15
CA ILE A 23 -1.65 -7.05 5.63
C ILE A 23 -2.31 -7.88 6.72
N CYS A 24 -2.40 -9.19 6.52
CA CYS A 24 -2.63 -10.13 7.60
C CYS A 24 -1.29 -10.49 8.26
N THR A 25 -1.29 -10.57 9.59
CA THR A 25 -0.12 -11.01 10.36
C THR A 25 -0.47 -12.25 11.17
N ALA A 26 0.53 -13.07 11.47
CA ALA A 26 0.35 -14.15 12.43
C ALA A 26 0.05 -13.55 13.82
N GLY A 27 -0.90 -14.12 14.55
CA GLY A 27 -1.33 -13.61 15.86
C GLY A 27 -2.65 -12.83 15.86
N GLY A 28 -3.45 -12.93 14.79
CA GLY A 28 -4.82 -12.41 14.77
C GLY A 28 -4.95 -10.90 14.54
N MET A 29 -3.87 -10.24 14.15
CA MET A 29 -3.86 -8.81 13.85
C MET A 29 -3.77 -8.56 12.34
N GLY A 30 -4.44 -7.48 11.89
CA GLY A 30 -4.37 -7.00 10.52
C GLY A 30 -4.08 -5.50 10.49
N VAL A 31 -3.33 -5.07 9.49
CA VAL A 31 -3.03 -3.65 9.26
C VAL A 31 -3.54 -3.26 7.88
N ALA A 32 -4.30 -2.16 7.82
CA ALA A 32 -4.74 -1.54 6.58
C ALA A 32 -4.23 -0.10 6.51
N ALA A 33 -3.79 0.34 5.33
CA ALA A 33 -3.35 1.71 5.08
C ALA A 33 -3.77 2.16 3.68
N ILE A 34 -4.30 3.37 3.58
CA ILE A 34 -4.57 4.04 2.30
C ILE A 34 -3.40 4.97 2.01
N VAL A 35 -2.89 4.89 0.78
CA VAL A 35 -1.78 5.71 0.30
C VAL A 35 -2.27 6.49 -0.92
N GLU A 36 -2.08 7.79 -0.90
CA GLU A 36 -2.42 8.67 -2.01
C GLU A 36 -1.19 9.39 -2.56
N ARG A 37 -1.23 9.68 -3.85
CA ARG A 37 -0.23 10.47 -4.57
C ARG A 37 -0.93 11.42 -5.53
#